data_AF-A0AAD6Z0B5-F1
#
_entry.id   AF-A0AAD6Z0B5-F1
#
_cell.length_a   1.000
_cell.length_b   1.000
_cell.length_c   1.000
_cell.angle_alpha   90.00
_cell.angle_beta   90.00
_cell.angle_gamma   90.00
#
_symmetry.space_group_name_H-M   'P 1'
#
loop_
_entity.id
_entity.type
_entity.pdbx_description
1 polymer ?
#
loop_
_entity_poly.entity_id
_entity_poly.type
_entity_poly.pdbx_seq_one_letter_code
_entity_poly.pdbx_strand_id
1 'polypeptide(L)'
;MTTYRQVPLSLIYVGLTDASTRLYKRRSRLWADDAWAFFAFVCLIIQVVTVFLHVPVPNNFSKTARVSAYYLMCLTFYLVIWLSRLSILFSIVRIHPSPSARKHLFWVAVSFVTAVLFFFGQLLWVCETEPLWKDAPNPQCHLPQQVAICQLVTDVLADSILLFAPLQLFRSLADKMLRRKLTLIFSTCVVTTIVSLVHAAFILRNGGVKEIISAIVEDCLSLIVANVPGKIL
;
A
#
# COMPACT_ATOMS: atom_id res chain seq x y z
N MET A 1 -3.35 7.41 -25.59
CA MET A 1 -2.31 6.49 -25.07
C MET A 1 -1.17 7.21 -24.35
N THR A 2 -0.78 8.42 -24.74
CA THR A 2 0.28 9.21 -24.08
C THR A 2 -0.02 9.57 -22.62
N THR A 3 -1.24 10.02 -22.31
CA THR A 3 -1.66 10.36 -20.93
C THR A 3 -1.69 9.13 -20.00
N TYR A 4 -1.99 7.95 -20.54
CA TYR A 4 -2.06 6.69 -19.79
C TYR A 4 -0.68 6.14 -19.37
N ARG A 5 0.39 6.49 -20.10
CA ARG A 5 1.78 6.15 -19.72
C ARG A 5 2.42 7.19 -18.82
N GLN A 6 2.01 8.45 -18.91
CA GLN A 6 2.64 9.56 -18.19
C GLN A 6 2.33 9.55 -16.69
N VAL A 7 1.10 9.22 -16.28
CA VAL A 7 0.68 9.25 -14.87
C VAL A 7 1.44 8.24 -13.99
N PRO A 8 1.61 6.95 -14.37
CA PRO A 8 2.39 6.01 -13.57
C PRO A 8 3.86 6.41 -13.48
N LEU A 9 4.43 6.92 -14.58
CA LEU A 9 5.85 7.30 -14.64
C LEU A 9 6.15 8.52 -13.76
N SER A 10 5.33 9.57 -13.82
CA SER A 10 5.52 10.77 -12.99
C SER A 10 5.41 10.45 -11.50
N LEU A 11 4.52 9.53 -11.13
CA LEU A 11 4.38 9.06 -9.74
C LEU A 11 5.57 8.22 -9.28
N ILE A 12 6.16 7.37 -10.14
CA ILE A 12 7.43 6.68 -9.83
C ILE A 12 8.55 7.68 -9.58
N TYR A 13 8.64 8.75 -10.39
CA TYR A 13 9.66 9.80 -10.17
C TYR A 13 9.50 10.47 -8.80
N VAL A 14 8.27 10.74 -8.36
CA VAL A 14 7.99 11.26 -7.02
C VAL A 14 8.37 10.23 -5.94
N GLY A 15 8.05 8.95 -6.13
CA GLY A 15 8.47 7.89 -5.21
C GLY A 15 9.99 7.75 -5.10
N LEU A 16 10.71 7.87 -6.21
CA LEU A 16 12.17 7.85 -6.28
C LEU A 16 12.80 9.01 -5.51
N THR A 17 12.31 10.24 -5.73
CA THR A 17 12.83 11.41 -5.01
C THR A 17 12.52 11.33 -3.52
N ASP A 18 11.35 10.80 -3.14
CA ASP A 18 10.94 10.61 -1.75
C ASP A 18 11.76 9.55 -1.02
N ALA A 19 11.97 8.39 -1.63
CA ALA A 19 12.82 7.34 -1.07
C ALA A 19 14.27 7.82 -0.95
N SER A 20 14.79 8.49 -1.99
CA SER A 20 16.16 9.00 -2.02
C SER A 20 16.41 10.08 -0.97
N THR A 21 15.49 11.03 -0.81
CA THR A 21 15.61 12.09 0.21
C THR A 21 15.53 11.54 1.63
N ARG A 22 14.68 10.53 1.88
CA ARG A 22 14.61 9.83 3.17
C ARG A 22 15.92 9.09 3.49
N LEU A 23 16.41 8.28 2.55
CA LEU A 23 17.68 7.54 2.68
C LEU A 23 18.87 8.47 2.89
N TYR A 24 18.92 9.57 2.13
CA TYR A 24 19.99 10.56 2.25
C TYR A 24 20.01 11.22 3.63
N LYS A 25 18.84 11.64 4.13
CA LYS A 25 18.73 12.31 5.43
C LYS A 25 18.99 11.38 6.63
N ARG A 26 18.76 10.07 6.47
CA ARG A 26 18.86 9.06 7.53
C ARG A 26 20.03 8.09 7.40
N ARG A 27 21.02 8.42 6.56
CA ARG A 27 22.19 7.57 6.26
C ARG A 27 22.95 7.05 7.49
N SER A 28 22.84 7.70 8.65
CA SER A 28 23.50 7.29 9.90
C SER A 28 22.61 6.55 10.91
N ARG A 29 21.30 6.40 10.68
CA ARG A 29 20.34 5.78 11.63
C ARG A 29 19.21 5.02 10.94
N LEU A 30 19.57 4.11 10.04
CA LEU A 30 18.63 3.18 9.40
C LEU A 30 17.95 2.29 10.44
N TRP A 31 16.65 2.09 10.29
CA TRP A 31 15.88 1.21 11.17
C TRP A 31 14.82 0.43 10.38
N ALA A 32 14.08 -0.45 11.05
CA ALA A 32 13.13 -1.36 10.40
C ALA A 32 12.09 -0.63 9.53
N ASP A 33 11.68 0.59 9.90
CA ASP A 33 10.77 1.41 9.10
C ASP A 33 11.31 1.77 7.71
N ASP A 34 12.63 2.01 7.59
CA ASP A 34 13.25 2.35 6.31
C ASP A 34 13.33 1.12 5.39
N ALA A 35 13.53 -0.08 5.95
CA ALA A 35 13.54 -1.34 5.20
C ALA A 35 12.16 -1.65 4.61
N TRP A 36 11.09 -1.49 5.39
CA TRP A 36 9.72 -1.73 4.92
C TRP A 36 9.31 -0.76 3.81
N ALA A 37 9.67 0.52 3.93
CA ALA A 37 9.38 1.48 2.87
C ALA A 37 10.20 1.26 1.59
N PHE A 38 11.45 0.83 1.72
CA PHE A 38 12.24 0.43 0.56
C PHE A 38 11.63 -0.80 -0.12
N PHE A 39 11.19 -1.79 0.65
CA PHE A 39 10.55 -2.98 0.09
C PHE A 39 9.20 -2.64 -0.59
N ALA A 40 8.41 -1.75 0.00
CA ALA A 40 7.20 -1.21 -0.62
C ALA A 40 7.51 -0.49 -1.95
N PHE A 41 8.57 0.31 -2.00
CA PHE A 41 9.02 0.96 -3.24
C PHE A 41 9.42 -0.02 -4.33
N VAL A 42 10.15 -1.10 -3.98
CA VAL A 42 10.48 -2.17 -4.93
C VAL A 42 9.22 -2.87 -5.45
N CYS A 43 8.26 -3.15 -4.56
CA CYS A 43 6.98 -3.75 -4.95
C CYS A 43 6.21 -2.83 -5.91
N LEU A 44 6.20 -1.51 -5.69
CA LEU A 44 5.57 -0.54 -6.58
C LEU A 44 6.22 -0.53 -7.98
N ILE A 45 7.55 -0.63 -8.08
CA ILE A 45 8.23 -0.75 -9.37
C ILE A 45 7.76 -2.03 -10.09
N ILE A 46 7.77 -3.16 -9.39
CA ILE A 46 7.33 -4.45 -9.96
C ILE A 46 5.88 -4.32 -10.45
N GLN A 47 5.01 -3.71 -9.63
CA GLN A 47 3.62 -3.50 -9.98
C GLN A 47 3.47 -2.70 -11.27
N VAL A 48 4.13 -1.54 -11.39
CA VAL A 48 4.02 -0.71 -12.59
C VAL A 48 4.56 -1.44 -13.82
N VAL A 49 5.68 -2.17 -13.69
CA VAL A 49 6.19 -3.03 -14.77
C VAL A 49 5.15 -4.08 -15.17
N THR A 50 4.52 -4.75 -14.21
CA THR A 50 3.52 -5.79 -14.48
C THR A 50 2.24 -5.23 -15.11
N VAL A 51 1.83 -4.02 -14.74
CA VAL A 51 0.72 -3.30 -15.40
C VAL A 51 1.06 -3.04 -16.86
N PHE A 52 2.27 -2.57 -17.16
CA PHE A 52 2.69 -2.35 -18.54
C PHE A 52 2.85 -3.64 -19.35
N LEU A 53 3.13 -4.76 -18.69
CA LEU A 53 3.13 -6.09 -19.31
C LEU A 53 1.71 -6.62 -19.54
N HIS A 54 0.75 -6.28 -18.67
CA HIS A 54 -0.62 -6.81 -18.71
C HIS A 54 -1.54 -6.03 -19.68
N VAL A 55 -1.44 -4.68 -19.69
CA VAL A 55 -2.40 -3.78 -20.38
C VAL A 55 -2.34 -3.73 -21.93
N PRO A 56 -1.20 -3.87 -22.63
CA PRO A 56 -1.20 -3.68 -24.08
C PRO A 56 -1.95 -4.81 -24.82
N VAL A 57 -2.84 -4.43 -25.76
CA VAL A 57 -3.53 -5.34 -26.69
C VAL A 57 -3.18 -4.91 -28.12
N PRO A 58 -2.77 -5.83 -29.03
CA PRO A 58 -2.55 -7.25 -28.79
C PRO A 58 -1.29 -7.51 -27.97
N ASN A 59 -1.39 -8.43 -27.03
CA ASN A 59 -0.28 -8.83 -26.17
C ASN A 59 0.31 -10.13 -26.72
N ASN A 60 1.52 -10.09 -27.28
CA ASN A 60 2.17 -11.26 -27.89
C ASN A 60 2.82 -12.21 -26.86
N PHE A 61 2.53 -12.03 -25.57
CA PHE A 61 3.10 -12.83 -24.49
C PHE A 61 2.37 -14.17 -24.30
N SER A 62 3.12 -15.19 -23.86
CA SER A 62 2.58 -16.50 -23.49
C SER A 62 1.45 -16.38 -22.44
N LYS A 63 0.49 -17.32 -22.47
CA LYS A 63 -0.60 -17.42 -21.46
C LYS A 63 -0.04 -17.37 -20.04
N THR A 64 1.02 -18.10 -19.75
CA THR A 64 1.66 -18.13 -18.43
C THR A 64 2.17 -16.75 -18.02
N ALA A 65 2.80 -16.01 -18.93
CA ALA A 65 3.32 -14.67 -18.63
C ALA A 65 2.20 -13.67 -18.30
N ARG A 66 1.07 -13.74 -19.01
CA ARG A 66 -0.10 -12.87 -18.77
C ARG A 66 -0.77 -13.15 -17.42
N VAL A 67 -0.93 -14.43 -17.08
CA VAL A 67 -1.47 -14.86 -15.78
C VAL A 67 -0.53 -14.47 -14.63
N SER A 68 0.78 -14.70 -14.79
CA SER A 68 1.78 -14.28 -13.79
C SER A 68 1.82 -12.76 -13.63
N ALA A 69 1.68 -11.99 -14.70
CA ALA A 69 1.63 -10.53 -14.63
C ALA A 69 0.40 -10.05 -13.82
N TYR A 70 -0.76 -10.69 -14.00
CA TYR A 70 -1.95 -10.39 -13.20
C TYR A 70 -1.74 -10.69 -11.70
N TYR A 71 -1.25 -11.88 -11.36
CA TYR A 71 -0.96 -12.21 -9.95
C TYR A 71 0.08 -11.28 -9.34
N LEU A 72 1.18 -11.00 -10.07
CA LEU A 72 2.20 -10.07 -9.58
C LEU A 72 1.63 -8.67 -9.38
N MET A 73 0.76 -8.19 -10.26
CA MET A 73 0.09 -6.90 -10.12
C MET A 73 -0.77 -6.84 -8.85
N CYS A 74 -1.60 -7.86 -8.60
CA CYS A 74 -2.47 -7.91 -7.41
C CYS A 74 -1.67 -8.12 -6.11
N LEU A 75 -0.67 -9.00 -6.11
CA LEU A 75 0.15 -9.27 -4.92
C LEU A 75 1.01 -8.06 -4.56
N THR A 76 1.59 -7.38 -5.55
CA THR A 76 2.41 -6.19 -5.29
C THR A 76 1.57 -5.01 -4.80
N PHE A 77 0.35 -4.81 -5.30
CA PHE A 77 -0.61 -3.84 -4.76
C PHE A 77 -0.82 -4.02 -3.25
N TYR A 78 -1.20 -5.23 -2.83
CA TYR A 78 -1.37 -5.54 -1.41
C TYR A 78 -0.07 -5.30 -0.61
N LEU A 79 1.09 -5.70 -1.14
CA LEU A 79 2.36 -5.45 -0.47
C LEU A 79 2.63 -3.96 -0.32
N VAL A 80 2.46 -3.14 -1.36
CA VAL A 80 2.76 -1.70 -1.27
C VAL A 80 1.95 -1.05 -0.16
N ILE A 81 0.65 -1.30 -0.12
CA ILE A 81 -0.26 -0.75 0.91
C ILE A 81 0.14 -1.22 2.31
N TRP A 82 0.25 -2.53 2.53
CA TRP A 82 0.49 -3.08 3.86
C TRP A 82 1.91 -2.80 4.38
N LEU A 83 2.92 -2.82 3.50
CA LEU A 83 4.29 -2.46 3.85
C LEU A 83 4.44 -0.96 4.16
N SER A 84 3.69 -0.10 3.45
CA SER A 84 3.62 1.33 3.75
C SER A 84 3.06 1.58 5.16
N ARG A 85 1.96 0.89 5.51
CA ARG A 85 1.39 0.92 6.87
C ARG A 85 2.34 0.39 7.93
N LEU A 86 3.06 -0.70 7.66
CA LEU A 86 4.09 -1.22 8.55
C LEU A 86 5.23 -0.22 8.77
N SER A 87 5.72 0.47 7.72
CA SER A 87 6.73 1.53 7.85
C SER A 87 6.25 2.65 8.80
N ILE A 88 4.98 3.08 8.70
CA ILE A 88 4.39 4.09 9.59
C ILE A 88 4.32 3.55 11.03
N LEU A 89 3.85 2.31 11.20
CA LEU A 89 3.73 1.68 12.52
C LEU A 89 5.09 1.58 13.22
N PHE A 90 6.13 1.10 12.53
CA PHE A 90 7.49 1.03 13.07
C PHE A 90 8.07 2.42 13.38
N SER A 91 7.72 3.44 12.58
CA SER A 91 8.05 4.83 12.91
C SER A 91 7.41 5.28 14.24
N ILE A 92 6.16 4.88 14.51
CA ILE A 92 5.47 5.16 15.78
C ILE A 92 6.13 4.39 16.93
N VAL A 93 6.45 3.09 16.75
CA VAL A 93 7.15 2.26 17.74
C VAL A 93 8.45 2.91 18.19
N ARG A 94 9.22 3.46 17.25
CA ARG A 94 10.50 4.14 17.51
C ARG A 94 10.34 5.38 18.40
N ILE A 95 9.29 6.16 18.17
CA ILE A 95 9.02 7.41 18.91
C ILE A 95 8.44 7.11 20.30
N HIS A 96 7.72 6.00 20.45
CA HIS A 96 6.99 5.71 21.67
C HIS A 96 7.95 5.53 22.87
N PRO A 97 7.80 6.27 23.98
CA PRO A 97 8.71 6.18 25.13
C PRO A 97 8.43 4.96 26.02
N SER A 98 7.17 4.53 26.17
CA SER A 98 6.81 3.41 27.06
C SER A 98 7.10 2.04 26.44
N PRO A 99 7.81 1.13 27.14
CA PRO A 99 8.14 -0.20 26.64
C PRO A 99 6.92 -1.12 26.53
N SER A 100 5.93 -0.99 27.41
CA SER A 100 4.69 -1.78 27.35
C SER A 100 3.92 -1.46 26.07
N ALA A 101 3.71 -0.19 25.77
CA ALA A 101 3.02 0.23 24.56
C ALA A 101 3.77 -0.19 23.27
N ARG A 102 5.11 -0.21 23.27
CA ARG A 102 5.88 -0.78 22.15
C ARG A 102 5.51 -2.25 21.91
N LYS A 103 5.37 -3.06 22.97
CA LYS A 103 4.93 -4.45 22.86
C LYS A 103 3.55 -4.58 22.23
N HIS A 104 2.60 -3.71 22.60
CA HIS A 104 1.27 -3.67 21.96
C HIS A 104 1.36 -3.31 20.48
N LEU A 105 2.18 -2.33 20.10
CA LEU A 105 2.39 -1.96 18.70
C LEU A 105 3.06 -3.07 17.88
N PHE A 106 3.94 -3.88 18.49
CA PHE A 106 4.47 -5.08 17.84
C PHE A 106 3.37 -6.12 17.57
N TRP A 107 2.43 -6.32 18.50
CA TRP A 107 1.26 -7.18 18.25
C TRP A 107 0.39 -6.65 17.10
N VAL A 108 0.21 -5.32 17.02
CA VAL A 108 -0.46 -4.70 15.87
C VAL A 108 0.31 -4.98 14.57
N ALA A 109 1.64 -4.91 14.57
CA ALA A 109 2.45 -5.23 13.40
C ALA A 109 2.25 -6.69 12.94
N VAL A 110 2.21 -7.63 13.89
CA VAL A 110 1.91 -9.04 13.61
C VAL A 110 0.50 -9.19 13.00
N SER A 111 -0.48 -8.44 13.50
CA SER A 111 -1.84 -8.46 12.93
C SER A 111 -1.88 -7.95 11.48
N PHE A 112 -1.07 -6.94 11.15
CA PHE A 112 -0.98 -6.39 9.79
C PHE A 112 -0.33 -7.39 8.82
N VAL A 113 0.74 -8.06 9.26
CA VAL A 113 1.37 -9.14 8.47
C VAL A 113 0.40 -10.31 8.27
N THR A 114 -0.37 -10.65 9.30
CA THR A 114 -1.39 -11.71 9.18
C THR A 114 -2.49 -11.33 8.22
N ALA A 115 -2.94 -10.07 8.22
CA ALA A 115 -3.95 -9.56 7.30
C ALA A 115 -3.50 -9.62 5.83
N VAL A 116 -2.26 -9.22 5.52
CA VAL A 116 -1.77 -9.30 4.12
C VAL A 116 -1.66 -10.76 3.64
N LEU A 117 -1.23 -11.68 4.51
CA LEU A 117 -1.19 -13.11 4.19
C LEU A 117 -2.60 -13.70 3.98
N PHE A 118 -3.57 -13.24 4.77
CA PHE A 118 -4.98 -13.60 4.58
C PHE A 118 -5.50 -13.14 3.21
N PHE A 119 -5.24 -11.89 2.80
CA PHE A 119 -5.65 -11.39 1.48
C PHE A 119 -4.96 -12.12 0.33
N PHE A 120 -3.69 -12.49 0.49
CA PHE A 120 -2.99 -13.33 -0.47
C PHE A 120 -3.67 -14.69 -0.63
N GLY A 121 -3.98 -15.35 0.50
CA GLY A 121 -4.69 -16.61 0.50
C GLY A 121 -6.06 -16.49 -0.15
N GLN A 122 -6.82 -15.43 0.17
CA GLN A 122 -8.14 -15.16 -0.39
C GLN A 122 -8.09 -14.95 -1.91
N LEU A 123 -7.12 -14.17 -2.40
CA LEU A 123 -6.90 -13.97 -3.84
C LEU A 123 -6.59 -15.28 -4.55
N LEU A 124 -5.62 -16.05 -4.04
CA LEU A 124 -5.23 -17.32 -4.65
C LEU A 124 -6.37 -18.32 -4.64
N TRP A 125 -7.11 -18.41 -3.53
CA TRP A 125 -8.25 -19.32 -3.39
C TRP A 125 -9.37 -19.01 -4.38
N VAL A 126 -9.80 -17.75 -4.45
CA VAL A 126 -10.87 -17.31 -5.36
C VAL A 126 -10.46 -17.53 -6.81
N CYS A 127 -9.25 -17.09 -7.18
CA CYS A 127 -8.82 -17.15 -8.57
C CYS A 127 -8.42 -18.55 -9.03
N GLU A 128 -7.97 -19.45 -8.15
CA GLU A 128 -7.72 -20.84 -8.57
C GLU A 128 -9.00 -21.64 -8.75
N THR A 129 -10.06 -21.29 -8.01
CA THR A 129 -11.35 -21.97 -8.09
C THR A 129 -12.13 -21.62 -9.36
N GLU A 130 -11.84 -20.48 -10.00
CA GLU A 130 -12.54 -20.01 -11.19
C GLU A 130 -11.82 -20.50 -12.49
N PRO A 131 -12.43 -21.40 -13.29
CA PRO A 131 -11.69 -22.12 -14.34
C PRO A 131 -11.53 -21.38 -15.67
N LEU A 132 -12.19 -20.23 -15.89
CA LEU A 132 -12.29 -19.60 -17.22
C LEU A 132 -11.52 -18.29 -17.40
N TRP A 133 -11.16 -17.60 -16.32
CA TRP A 133 -10.51 -16.28 -16.44
C TRP A 133 -9.09 -16.37 -16.99
N LYS A 134 -8.38 -17.50 -16.81
CA LYS A 134 -7.00 -17.72 -17.30
C LYS A 134 -6.93 -17.80 -18.83
N ASP A 135 -8.02 -18.19 -19.49
CA ASP A 135 -8.10 -18.38 -20.94
C ASP A 135 -8.56 -17.13 -21.69
N ALA A 136 -9.01 -16.10 -20.97
CA ALA A 136 -9.42 -14.84 -21.56
C ALA A 136 -8.24 -14.15 -22.31
N PRO A 137 -8.52 -13.40 -23.39
CA PRO A 137 -7.50 -12.61 -24.09
C PRO A 137 -6.82 -11.62 -23.14
N ASN A 138 -7.56 -11.10 -22.16
CA ASN A 138 -7.04 -10.34 -21.02
C ASN A 138 -7.40 -11.06 -19.71
N PRO A 139 -6.49 -11.84 -19.11
CA PRO A 139 -6.81 -12.65 -17.93
C PRO A 139 -6.97 -11.77 -16.69
N GLN A 140 -8.21 -11.53 -16.27
CA GLN A 140 -8.55 -10.84 -15.04
C GLN A 140 -9.55 -11.68 -14.26
N CYS A 141 -9.15 -12.14 -13.08
CA CYS A 141 -10.01 -12.89 -12.17
C CYS A 141 -11.08 -11.96 -11.59
N HIS A 142 -12.33 -12.41 -11.56
CA HIS A 142 -13.43 -11.61 -11.04
C HIS A 142 -13.50 -11.78 -9.53
N LEU A 143 -12.95 -10.83 -8.78
CA LEU A 143 -13.04 -10.86 -7.33
C LEU A 143 -14.47 -10.55 -6.88
N PRO A 144 -15.10 -11.39 -6.06
CA PRO A 144 -16.45 -11.14 -5.56
C PRO A 144 -16.48 -9.89 -4.68
N GLN A 145 -17.60 -9.17 -4.70
CA GLN A 145 -17.82 -7.91 -3.98
C GLN A 145 -17.48 -8.02 -2.47
N GLN A 146 -17.69 -9.18 -1.89
CA GLN A 146 -17.39 -9.48 -0.49
C GLN A 146 -15.90 -9.34 -0.18
N VAL A 147 -15.02 -9.68 -1.11
CA VAL A 147 -13.56 -9.52 -0.97
C VAL A 147 -13.21 -8.04 -0.91
N ALA A 148 -13.77 -7.25 -1.84
CA ALA A 148 -13.54 -5.81 -1.88
C ALA A 148 -14.04 -5.10 -0.61
N ILE A 149 -15.21 -5.49 -0.10
CA ILE A 149 -15.74 -4.96 1.17
C ILE A 149 -14.85 -5.36 2.35
N CYS A 150 -14.42 -6.62 2.42
CA CYS A 150 -13.54 -7.11 3.48
C CYS A 150 -12.21 -6.35 3.50
N GLN A 151 -11.62 -6.13 2.33
CA GLN A 151 -10.41 -5.34 2.16
C GLN A 151 -10.63 -3.90 2.65
N LEU A 152 -11.67 -3.22 2.17
CA LEU A 152 -11.97 -1.84 2.55
C LEU A 152 -12.19 -1.67 4.06
N VAL A 153 -12.96 -2.58 4.68
CA VAL A 153 -13.20 -2.54 6.13
C VAL A 153 -11.90 -2.73 6.90
N THR A 154 -11.06 -3.68 6.47
CA THR A 154 -9.77 -3.95 7.12
C THR A 154 -8.80 -2.78 6.96
N ASP A 155 -8.81 -2.11 5.80
CA ASP A 155 -8.03 -0.90 5.54
C ASP A 155 -8.44 0.25 6.45
N VAL A 156 -9.74 0.52 6.59
CA VAL A 156 -10.27 1.54 7.50
C VAL A 156 -9.92 1.24 8.96
N LEU A 157 -9.99 -0.03 9.37
CA LEU A 157 -9.59 -0.45 10.71
C LEU A 157 -8.09 -0.27 10.94
N ALA A 158 -7.25 -0.64 9.98
CA ALA A 158 -5.81 -0.46 10.06
C ALA A 158 -5.42 1.02 10.16
N ASP A 159 -5.99 1.88 9.32
CA ASP A 159 -5.78 3.33 9.35
C ASP A 159 -6.27 3.93 10.68
N SER A 160 -7.40 3.45 11.21
CA SER A 160 -7.90 3.84 12.54
C SER A 160 -6.94 3.47 13.66
N ILE A 161 -6.37 2.26 13.63
CA ILE A 161 -5.38 1.83 14.63
C ILE A 161 -4.11 2.70 14.56
N LEU A 162 -3.63 3.00 13.35
CA LEU A 162 -2.49 3.90 13.14
C LEU A 162 -2.79 5.33 13.63
N LEU A 163 -4.05 5.76 13.54
CA LEU A 163 -4.53 7.04 14.06
C LEU A 163 -4.54 7.07 15.60
N PHE A 164 -5.06 6.01 16.24
CA PHE A 164 -5.20 5.95 17.69
C PHE A 164 -3.88 5.69 18.43
N ALA A 165 -2.95 4.98 17.80
CA ALA A 165 -1.64 4.66 18.37
C ALA A 165 -0.88 5.90 18.91
N PRO A 166 -0.69 6.99 18.15
CA PRO A 166 -0.03 8.20 18.65
C PRO A 166 -0.96 9.06 19.53
N LEU A 167 -2.29 8.92 19.47
CA LEU A 167 -3.22 9.68 20.32
C LEU A 167 -3.18 9.22 21.79
N GLN A 168 -2.94 7.94 22.05
CA GLN A 168 -2.75 7.44 23.41
C GLN A 168 -1.52 8.08 24.09
N LEU A 169 -0.48 8.39 23.31
CA LEU A 169 0.72 9.10 23.77
C LEU A 169 0.44 10.57 24.11
N PHE A 170 -0.59 11.17 23.50
CA PHE A 170 -0.97 12.58 23.70
C PHE A 170 -1.44 12.87 25.13
N ARG A 171 -2.00 11.88 25.82
CA ARG A 171 -2.49 12.06 27.20
C ARG A 171 -1.39 12.45 28.18
N SER A 172 -0.10 12.30 27.85
CA SER A 172 1.00 12.62 28.77
C SER A 172 1.98 13.72 28.36
N LEU A 173 1.90 14.34 27.16
CA LEU A 173 2.95 15.27 26.69
C LEU A 173 2.42 16.53 25.98
N ALA A 174 2.85 17.71 26.47
CA ALA A 174 2.48 19.04 25.98
C ALA A 174 3.31 19.55 24.77
N ASP A 175 4.11 18.70 24.13
CA ASP A 175 5.14 19.13 23.17
C ASP A 175 4.56 19.53 21.79
N LYS A 176 4.97 20.70 21.28
CA LYS A 176 4.60 21.25 19.97
C LYS A 176 5.15 20.39 18.80
N MET A 177 6.30 19.75 18.98
CA MET A 177 6.88 18.88 17.96
C MET A 177 6.06 17.58 17.79
N LEU A 178 5.54 17.04 18.88
CA LEU A 178 4.66 15.86 18.85
C LEU A 178 3.32 16.18 18.19
N ARG A 179 2.74 17.36 18.47
CA ARG A 179 1.52 17.84 17.79
C ARG A 179 1.67 17.88 16.27
N ARG A 180 2.78 18.42 15.75
CA ARG A 180 3.05 18.45 14.30
C ARG A 180 3.12 17.05 13.70
N LYS A 181 3.79 16.11 14.36
CA LYS A 181 3.89 14.70 13.91
C LYS A 181 2.52 14.02 13.87
N LEU A 182 1.68 14.26 14.87
CA LEU A 182 0.31 13.76 14.95
C LEU A 182 -0.59 14.34 13.86
N THR A 183 -0.57 15.65 13.65
CA THR A 183 -1.36 16.29 12.57
C THR A 183 -0.97 15.74 11.20
N LEU A 184 0.32 15.43 11.00
CA LEU A 184 0.78 14.79 9.77
C LEU A 184 0.24 13.37 9.64
N ILE A 185 0.40 12.52 10.66
CA ILE A 185 -0.13 11.14 10.62
C ILE A 185 -1.65 11.14 10.38
N PHE A 186 -2.38 12.01 11.09
CA PHE A 186 -3.83 12.18 10.92
C PHE A 186 -4.18 12.59 9.49
N SER A 187 -3.53 13.62 8.95
CA SER A 187 -3.73 14.07 7.57
C SER A 187 -3.47 12.93 6.58
N THR A 188 -2.39 12.18 6.79
CA THR A 188 -2.04 11.08 5.91
C THR A 188 -3.03 9.91 5.94
N CYS A 189 -3.54 9.52 7.11
CA CYS A 189 -4.55 8.47 7.24
C CYS A 189 -5.87 8.87 6.58
N VAL A 190 -6.28 10.14 6.71
CA VAL A 190 -7.48 10.65 6.03
C VAL A 190 -7.31 10.57 4.50
N VAL A 191 -6.15 10.96 3.98
CA VAL A 191 -5.86 10.89 2.55
C VAL A 191 -5.86 9.45 2.05
N THR A 192 -5.19 8.51 2.75
CA THR A 192 -5.17 7.09 2.34
C THR A 192 -6.57 6.51 2.35
N THR A 193 -7.36 6.74 3.41
CA THR A 193 -8.74 6.25 3.49
C THR A 193 -9.63 6.80 2.37
N ILE A 194 -9.52 8.09 2.02
CA ILE A 194 -10.29 8.67 0.90
C ILE A 194 -9.92 7.96 -0.42
N VAL A 195 -8.64 7.71 -0.65
CA VAL A 195 -8.18 7.08 -1.88
C VAL A 195 -8.60 5.62 -1.95
N SER A 196 -8.51 4.87 -0.85
CA SER A 196 -9.02 3.50 -0.76
C SER A 196 -10.53 3.43 -1.01
N LEU A 197 -11.30 4.41 -0.55
CA LEU A 197 -12.73 4.51 -0.85
C LEU A 197 -12.99 4.77 -2.34
N VAL A 198 -12.20 5.63 -2.98
CA VAL A 198 -12.27 5.90 -4.41
C VAL A 198 -11.93 4.64 -5.22
N HIS A 199 -10.86 3.93 -4.86
CA HIS A 199 -10.49 2.68 -5.50
C HIS A 199 -11.57 1.61 -5.35
N ALA A 200 -12.10 1.43 -4.12
CA ALA A 200 -13.22 0.52 -3.87
C ALA A 200 -14.46 0.89 -4.69
N ALA A 201 -14.78 2.18 -4.84
CA ALA A 201 -15.88 2.63 -5.68
C ALA A 201 -15.67 2.28 -7.17
N PHE A 202 -14.43 2.34 -7.66
CA PHE A 202 -14.09 1.90 -9.02
C PHE A 202 -14.23 0.39 -9.17
N ILE A 203 -13.72 -0.42 -8.23
CA ILE A 203 -13.92 -1.88 -8.22
C ILE A 203 -15.41 -2.23 -8.29
N LEU A 204 -16.25 -1.55 -7.51
CA LEU A 204 -17.68 -1.84 -7.41
C LEU A 204 -18.49 -1.39 -8.63
N ARG A 205 -18.10 -0.31 -9.32
CA ARG A 205 -18.87 0.26 -10.43
C ARG A 205 -18.38 -0.16 -11.82
N ASN A 206 -17.07 -0.31 -12.02
CA ASN A 206 -16.47 -0.55 -13.33
C ASN A 206 -15.12 -1.26 -13.17
N GLY A 207 -15.06 -2.55 -13.51
CA GLY A 207 -13.80 -3.23 -13.73
C GLY A 207 -13.03 -2.65 -14.93
N GLY A 208 -11.70 -2.82 -14.95
CA GLY A 208 -10.87 -2.51 -16.11
C GLY A 208 -9.84 -1.40 -15.88
N VAL A 209 -9.55 -0.59 -16.90
CA VAL A 209 -8.39 0.34 -16.87
C VAL A 209 -8.50 1.41 -15.78
N LYS A 210 -9.71 1.87 -15.45
CA LYS A 210 -9.93 2.89 -14.40
C LYS A 210 -9.58 2.36 -13.01
N GLU A 211 -9.93 1.10 -12.75
CA GLU A 211 -9.55 0.38 -11.53
C GLU A 211 -8.04 0.30 -11.38
N ILE A 212 -7.33 -0.10 -12.44
CA ILE A 212 -5.86 -0.21 -12.45
C ILE A 212 -5.20 1.16 -12.17
N ILE A 213 -5.70 2.23 -12.79
CA ILE A 213 -5.17 3.58 -12.54
C ILE A 213 -5.42 4.01 -11.09
N SER A 214 -6.62 3.74 -10.56
CA SER A 214 -6.94 4.07 -9.17
C SER A 214 -6.06 3.30 -8.18
N ALA A 215 -5.75 2.02 -8.44
CA ALA A 215 -4.84 1.23 -7.63
C ALA A 215 -3.44 1.84 -7.61
N ILE A 216 -2.87 2.17 -8.78
CA ILE A 216 -1.54 2.80 -8.86
C ILE A 216 -1.50 4.12 -8.08
N VAL A 217 -2.55 4.93 -8.18
CA VAL A 217 -2.65 6.19 -7.43
C VAL A 217 -2.68 5.93 -5.92
N GLU A 218 -3.43 4.91 -5.48
CA GLU A 218 -3.48 4.48 -4.09
C GLU A 218 -2.12 4.03 -3.56
N ASP A 219 -1.41 3.19 -4.32
CA ASP A 219 -0.09 2.69 -3.94
C ASP A 219 0.94 3.83 -3.84
N CYS A 220 0.94 4.72 -4.83
CA CYS A 220 1.85 5.86 -4.85
C CYS A 220 1.58 6.80 -3.67
N LEU A 221 0.32 7.11 -3.39
CA LEU A 221 -0.05 7.96 -2.26
C LEU A 221 0.30 7.31 -0.93
N SER A 222 0.02 6.01 -0.76
CA SER A 222 0.39 5.24 0.43
C SER A 222 1.89 5.27 0.70
N LEU A 223 2.71 5.14 -0.35
CA LEU A 223 4.16 5.17 -0.23
C LEU A 223 4.70 6.58 0.07
N ILE A 224 4.16 7.62 -0.58
CA ILE A 224 4.51 9.02 -0.28
C ILE A 224 4.21 9.31 1.19
N VAL A 225 3.01 8.94 1.64
CA VAL A 225 2.57 9.04 3.04
C VAL A 225 3.52 8.34 3.99
N ALA A 226 3.93 7.10 3.68
CA ALA A 226 4.87 6.34 4.52
C ALA A 226 6.26 6.96 4.62
N ASN A 227 6.66 7.78 3.63
CA ASN A 227 7.94 8.50 3.63
C ASN A 227 7.91 9.85 4.36
N VAL A 228 6.71 10.41 4.65
CA VAL A 228 6.56 11.69 5.37
C VAL A 228 7.20 11.66 6.76
N PRO A 229 6.96 10.65 7.63
CA PRO A 229 7.64 10.55 8.93
C PRO A 229 9.16 10.51 8.76
N GLY A 230 9.63 9.80 7.72
CA GLY A 230 11.02 9.67 7.29
C GLY A 230 11.79 11.00 7.15
N LYS A 231 11.12 12.01 6.60
CA LYS A 231 11.73 13.29 6.23
C LYS A 231 11.77 14.31 7.36
N ILE A 232 10.88 14.17 8.34
CA ILE A 232 10.62 15.20 9.37
C ILE A 232 11.23 14.81 10.73
N LEU A 233 11.41 13.51 10.97
CA LEU A 233 12.10 12.92 12.12
C LEU A 233 13.56 12.65 11.81
#